data_AF-A0A822F4Y1-F1
#
_entry.id   AF-A0A822F4Y1-F1
#
_cell.length_a   1.000
_cell.length_b   1.000
_cell.length_c   1.000
_cell.angle_alpha   90.00
_cell.angle_beta   90.00
_cell.angle_gamma   90.00
#
_symmetry.space_group_name_H-M   'P 1'
#
loop_
_entity.id
_entity.type
_entity.pdbx_description
1 polymer ?
#
loop_
_entity_poly.entity_id
_entity_poly.type
_entity_poly.pdbx_seq_one_letter_code
_entity_poly.pdbx_strand_id
1 'polypeptide(L)' 'MFELQAKNKAVGDEEAQTIDENYCKALEYGLPPIGGWNIGIDRLTMILTNSNNIKMSYIQIISSYCSY' A
#
# COMPACT_ATOMS: atom_id res chain seq x y z
N MET A 1 -16.91 3.00 -9.79
CA MET A 1 -15.70 2.50 -9.10
C MET A 1 -16.09 1.73 -7.84
N PHE A 2 -16.69 2.37 -6.82
CA PHE A 2 -17.12 1.70 -5.59
C PHE A 2 -18.20 0.61 -5.79
N GLU A 3 -19.22 0.87 -6.61
CA GLU A 3 -20.27 -0.13 -6.91
C GLU A 3 -19.75 -1.36 -7.65
N LEU A 4 -18.71 -1.20 -8.48
CA LEU A 4 -18.10 -2.31 -9.20
C LEU A 4 -17.30 -3.20 -8.24
N GLN A 5 -16.56 -2.60 -7.30
CA GLN A 5 -15.87 -3.36 -6.27
C GLN A 5 -16.84 -4.08 -5.33
N ALA A 6 -17.98 -3.47 -5.00
CA ALA A 6 -19.03 -4.15 -4.23
C ALA A 6 -19.62 -5.36 -4.96
N LYS A 7 -19.81 -5.26 -6.28
CA LYS A 7 -20.21 -6.41 -7.11
C LYS A 7 -19.14 -7.50 -7.07
N ASN A 8 -17.86 -7.16 -7.27
CA ASN A 8 -16.76 -8.13 -7.22
C ASN A 8 -16.68 -8.84 -5.86
N LYS A 9 -16.86 -8.09 -4.76
CA LYS A 9 -16.93 -8.65 -3.40
C LYS A 9 -18.09 -9.64 -3.25
N ALA A 10 -19.24 -9.34 -3.84
CA ALA A 10 -20.40 -10.24 -3.84
C ALA A 10 -20.18 -11.53 -4.66
N VAL A 11 -19.26 -11.53 -5.63
CA VAL A 11 -18.84 -12.73 -6.38
C VAL A 11 -17.71 -13.49 -5.67
N GLY A 12 -17.29 -13.06 -4.48
CA GLY A 12 -16.30 -13.75 -3.65
C GLY A 12 -14.87 -13.24 -3.75
N ASP A 13 -14.65 -12.03 -4.30
CA ASP A 13 -13.35 -11.37 -4.26
C ASP A 13 -13.07 -10.81 -2.86
N GLU A 14 -12.17 -11.45 -2.10
CA GLU A 14 -11.79 -11.05 -0.74
C GLU A 14 -10.93 -9.79 -0.69
N GLU A 15 -10.26 -9.43 -1.79
CA GLU A 15 -9.42 -8.23 -1.88
C GLU A 15 -10.22 -6.99 -2.33
N ALA A 16 -11.45 -7.18 -2.80
CA ALA A 16 -12.32 -6.09 -3.21
C ALA A 16 -12.65 -5.15 -2.03
N GLN A 17 -12.50 -3.85 -2.27
CA GLN A 17 -12.75 -2.84 -1.25
C GLN A 17 -14.24 -2.77 -0.92
N THR A 18 -14.53 -2.60 0.37
CA THR A 18 -15.89 -2.35 0.84
C THR A 18 -16.27 -0.90 0.53
N ILE A 19 -17.54 -0.62 0.27
CA ILE A 19 -18.03 0.75 0.10
C ILE A 19 -17.90 1.48 1.44
N ASP A 20 -17.19 2.61 1.44
CA ASP A 20 -17.14 3.56 2.55
C ASP A 20 -18.01 4.78 2.20
N GLU A 21 -19.23 4.80 2.75
CA GLU A 21 -20.18 5.89 2.53
C GLU A 21 -19.71 7.22 3.13
N ASN A 22 -18.90 7.20 4.18
CA ASN A 22 -18.37 8.41 4.79
C ASN A 22 -17.29 9.04 3.92
N TYR A 23 -16.44 8.22 3.29
CA TYR A 23 -15.49 8.68 2.29
C TYR A 23 -16.20 9.32 1.09
N CYS A 24 -17.26 8.70 0.57
CA CYS A 24 -18.07 9.27 -0.52
C CYS A 24 -18.68 10.62 -0.13
N LYS A 25 -19.30 10.72 1.06
CA LYS A 25 -19.86 11.99 1.56
C LYS A 25 -18.78 13.07 1.70
N ALA A 26 -17.58 12.72 2.17
CA ALA A 26 -16.48 13.67 2.26
C ALA A 26 -16.06 14.23 0.89
N LEU A 27 -16.12 13.42 -0.18
CA LEU A 27 -15.86 13.87 -1.55
C LEU A 27 -16.95 14.82 -2.08
N GLU A 28 -18.21 14.63 -1.66
CA GLU A 28 -19.33 15.51 -2.04
C GLU A 28 -19.18 16.94 -1.48
N TYR A 29 -18.53 17.11 -0.33
CA TYR A 29 -18.20 18.43 0.23
C TYR A 29 -17.11 19.18 -0.55
N GLY A 30 -16.46 18.53 -1.52
CA GLY A 30 -15.47 19.12 -2.41
C GLY A 30 -14.05 18.72 -2.05
N LEU A 31 -13.51 17.77 -2.82
CA LEU A 31 -12.09 17.45 -2.83
C LEU A 31 -11.40 18.36 -3.87
N PRO A 32 -10.45 19.23 -3.50
CA PRO A 32 -9.63 19.94 -4.47
C PRO A 32 -8.82 18.95 -5.33
N PRO A 33 -8.30 19.35 -6.49
CA PRO A 33 -7.45 18.46 -7.30
C PRO A 33 -6.21 18.07 -6.50
N ILE A 34 -6.16 16.80 -6.04
CA ILE A 34 -5.06 16.24 -5.27
C ILE A 34 -4.50 14.99 -5.95
N GLY A 35 -3.19 14.78 -5.81
CA GLY A 35 -2.51 13.55 -6.20
C GLY A 35 -1.92 12.86 -4.96
N GLY A 36 -2.19 11.56 -4.82
CA GLY A 36 -1.59 10.73 -3.78
C GLY A 36 -0.37 9.97 -4.31
N TRP A 37 0.66 9.81 -3.48
CA TRP A 37 1.82 8.97 -3.77
C TRP A 37 2.06 7.97 -2.64
N ASN A 38 2.41 6.74 -3.01
CA ASN A 38 2.76 5.68 -2.07
C ASN A 38 4.00 4.92 -2.57
N ILE A 39 4.96 4.67 -1.70
CA ILE A 39 6.16 3.87 -1.98
C ILE A 39 6.35 2.81 -0.90
N GLY A 40 6.63 1.57 -1.31
CA GLY A 40 6.91 0.47 -0.38
C GLY A 40 8.35 0.53 0.12
N ILE A 41 8.55 0.89 1.39
CA ILE A 41 9.89 1.00 2.00
C ILE A 41 10.62 -0.34 2.02
N ASP A 42 9.91 -1.46 2.27
CA ASP A 42 10.50 -2.80 2.20
C ASP A 42 11.12 -3.10 0.82
N ARG A 43 10.37 -2.80 -0.25
CA ARG A 43 10.86 -3.03 -1.62
C ARG A 43 11.96 -2.07 -2.00
N LEU A 44 11.88 -0.81 -1.54
CA LEU A 44 12.96 0.16 -1.73
C LEU A 44 14.25 -0.32 -1.06
N THR A 45 14.18 -0.74 0.20
CA THR A 45 15.35 -1.23 0.96
C THR A 45 15.91 -2.52 0.34
N MET A 46 15.07 -3.42 -0.17
CA MET A 46 15.52 -4.61 -0.91
C MET A 46 16.32 -4.25 -2.16
N ILE A 47 15.85 -3.29 -2.97
CA ILE A 47 16.57 -2.84 -4.17
C ILE A 47 17.91 -2.21 -3.78
N LEU A 48 17.90 -1.33 -2.77
CA LEU A 48 19.10 -0.64 -2.30
C LEU A 48 20.14 -1.57 -1.69
N THR A 49 19.71 -2.67 -1.08
CA THR A 49 20.58 -3.69 -0.48
C THR A 49 20.87 -4.87 -1.41
N ASN A 50 20.39 -4.82 -2.67
CA ASN A 50 20.48 -5.89 -3.66
C ASN A 50 20.02 -7.25 -3.09
N SER A 51 18.90 -7.23 -2.37
CA SER A 51 18.38 -8.37 -1.61
C SER A 51 17.07 -8.86 -2.21
N ASN A 52 17.00 -10.15 -2.56
CA ASN A 52 15.81 -10.78 -3.14
C ASN A 52 14.78 -11.23 -2.09
N ASN A 53 15.03 -10.99 -0.80
CA ASN A 53 14.13 -11.38 0.29
C ASN A 53 14.03 -10.26 1.33
N ILE A 54 12.80 -9.86 1.69
CA ILE A 54 12.52 -8.82 2.69
C ILE A 54 13.24 -9.10 4.02
N LYS A 55 13.32 -10.35 4.48
CA LYS A 55 13.99 -10.67 5.75
C LYS A 55 15.51 -10.45 5.66
N MET A 56 16.09 -10.72 4.49
CA MET A 56 17.53 -10.60 4.27
C MET A 56 17.96 -9.13 4.17
N SER A 57 17.13 -8.26 3.57
CA SER A 57 17.41 -6.82 3.56
C SER A 57 17.47 -6.24 4.97
N TYR A 58 16.53 -6.61 5.86
CA TYR A 58 16.58 -6.18 7.27
C TYR A 58 17.84 -6.66 8.00
N ILE A 59 18.23 -7.93 7.82
CA ILE A 59 19.41 -8.50 8.48
C ILE A 59 20.71 -7.84 7.99
N GLN A 60 20.83 -7.57 6.68
CA GLN A 60 22.00 -6.89 6.11
C GLN A 60 22.14 -5.46 6.62
N ILE A 61 21.02 -4.75 6.77
CA ILE A 61 21.01 -3.40 7.35
C ILE A 61 21.51 -3.47 8.80
N ILE A 62 20.93 -4.35 9.63
CA ILE A 62 21.32 -4.50 11.04
C ILE A 62 22.80 -4.90 11.17
N SER A 63 23.27 -5.84 10.35
CA SER A 63 24.68 -6.27 10.34
C SER A 63 25.62 -5.14 9.94
N SER A 64 25.22 -4.29 8.99
CA SER A 64 26.01 -3.12 8.60
C SER A 64 26.11 -2.13 9.76
N TYR A 65 25.00 -1.82 10.43
CA TYR A 65 24.99 -0.95 11.62
C TYR A 65 25.82 -1.50 12.79
N CYS A 66 25.84 -2.82 13.00
CA CYS A 66 26.63 -3.44 14.06
C CYS A 66 28.14 -3.52 13.74
N SER A 67 28.51 -3.29 12.47
CA SER A 67 29.91 -3.25 12.01
C SER A 67 30.49 -1.83 12.04
N TYR A 68 29.70 -0.82 12.44
CA TYR A 68 30.10 0.57 12.67
C TYR A 68 30.21 0.89 14.16
#